data_AF-A0A3D1M8Q0-F1
#
_entry.id   AF-A0A3D1M8Q0-F1
#
_cell.length_a   1.000
_cell.length_b   1.000
_cell.length_c   1.000
_cell.angle_alpha   90.00
_cell.angle_beta   90.00
_cell.angle_gamma   90.00
#
_symmetry.space_group_name_H-M   'P 1'
#
loop_
_entity.id
_entity.type
_entity.pdbx_description
1 polymer ?
#
loop_
_entity_poly.entity_id
_entity_poly.type
_entity_poly.pdbx_seq_one_letter_code
_entity_poly.pdbx_strand_id
1 'polypeptide(L)'
;MIINTGQRTDIPAFYSRWFYNRIREGYVCVRNPYFETKVTRYRLNPDVVDLLCFCTKNPAPMLDRLQELSAYRQFWFVTITPYGKDIEPHVPEADAVIRSFQRLSEMVSPRCVGWRYDPILITDQYSVDFHIRAFRRMCGMLQGYTHQVVISFLDLYEKTKRNFPEAREVTQSERLKIGKVFSEIGASYHMKMRTCLEGEDLKVFGFDCSGCMTKQVLEQAIGEEFCIPSSAAPQARPGCSCLIGNDIGAY
;
A
#
# COMPACT_ATOMS: atom_id res chain seq x y z
N MET A 1 1.99 11.96 15.53
CA MET A 1 2.35 10.53 15.35
C MET A 1 1.62 9.92 14.15
N ILE A 2 2.28 9.07 13.36
CA ILE A 2 1.62 8.24 12.32
C ILE A 2 1.42 6.83 12.87
N ILE A 3 0.22 6.26 12.71
CA ILE A 3 -0.11 4.87 13.06
C ILE A 3 -0.33 4.06 11.78
N ASN A 4 0.40 2.95 11.63
CA ASN A 4 0.26 2.05 10.50
C ASN A 4 -0.56 0.81 10.89
N THR A 5 -1.45 0.33 10.02
CA THR A 5 -2.37 -0.77 10.35
C THR A 5 -2.28 -1.96 9.40
N GLY A 6 -1.24 -2.03 8.57
CA GLY A 6 -1.28 -2.87 7.37
C GLY A 6 0.05 -3.48 6.96
N GLN A 7 1.12 -3.30 7.76
CA GLN A 7 2.44 -3.81 7.39
C GLN A 7 2.61 -5.28 7.80
N ARG A 8 2.22 -5.62 9.04
CA ARG A 8 2.35 -7.00 9.56
C ARG A 8 1.06 -7.80 9.47
N THR A 9 -0.08 -7.12 9.60
CA THR A 9 -1.42 -7.69 9.50
C THR A 9 -2.26 -6.78 8.62
N ASP A 10 -3.05 -7.35 7.70
CA ASP A 10 -4.09 -6.61 6.99
C ASP A 10 -5.29 -6.38 7.92
N ILE A 11 -5.13 -5.43 8.86
CA ILE A 11 -6.18 -5.09 9.84
C ILE A 11 -7.46 -4.64 9.14
N PRO A 12 -7.43 -3.83 8.06
CA PRO A 12 -8.65 -3.44 7.37
C PRO A 12 -9.46 -4.62 6.84
N ALA A 13 -8.79 -5.63 6.26
CA ALA A 13 -9.47 -6.78 5.69
C ALA A 13 -10.01 -7.76 6.75
N PHE A 14 -9.25 -8.00 7.82
CA PHE A 14 -9.55 -9.11 8.74
C PHE A 14 -9.96 -8.69 10.15
N TYR A 15 -9.59 -7.48 10.59
CA TYR A 15 -9.71 -7.05 11.98
C TYR A 15 -10.33 -5.65 12.12
N SER A 16 -11.15 -5.23 11.15
CA SER A 16 -11.80 -3.90 11.16
C SER A 16 -12.58 -3.66 12.45
N ARG A 17 -13.39 -4.62 12.89
CA ARG A 17 -14.17 -4.53 14.14
C ARG A 17 -13.26 -4.30 15.36
N TRP A 18 -12.15 -5.02 15.45
CA TRP A 18 -11.18 -4.86 16.53
C TRP A 18 -10.57 -3.45 16.48
N PHE A 19 -10.21 -2.96 15.31
CA PHE A 19 -9.63 -1.63 15.15
C PHE A 19 -10.58 -0.52 15.60
N TYR A 20 -11.85 -0.58 15.19
CA TYR A 20 -12.86 0.38 15.67
C TYR A 20 -13.05 0.36 17.19
N ASN A 21 -12.97 -0.83 17.81
CA ASN A 21 -13.01 -0.93 19.28
C ASN A 21 -11.80 -0.25 19.93
N ARG A 22 -10.60 -0.38 19.34
CA ARG A 22 -9.39 0.30 19.82
C ARG A 22 -9.47 1.82 19.66
N ILE A 23 -10.05 2.30 18.57
CA ILE A 23 -10.35 3.73 18.38
C ILE A 23 -11.28 4.24 19.49
N ARG A 24 -12.37 3.52 19.78
CA ARG A 24 -13.30 3.88 20.87
C ARG A 24 -12.66 3.84 22.26
N GLU A 25 -11.76 2.90 22.52
CA GLU A 25 -11.02 2.81 23.78
C GLU A 25 -9.89 3.86 23.89
N GLY A 26 -9.49 4.48 22.78
CA GLY A 26 -8.48 5.53 22.75
C GLY A 26 -7.04 5.03 22.92
N TYR A 27 -6.78 3.72 22.81
CA TYR A 27 -5.43 3.16 22.84
C TYR A 27 -5.33 1.78 22.18
N VAL A 28 -4.10 1.37 21.88
CA VAL A 28 -3.76 0.00 21.46
C VAL A 28 -2.42 -0.43 22.06
N CYS A 29 -2.32 -1.68 22.48
CA CYS A 29 -1.07 -2.29 22.94
C CYS A 29 -0.52 -3.22 21.87
N VAL A 30 0.76 -3.07 21.55
CA VAL A 30 1.44 -3.79 20.48
C VAL A 30 2.67 -4.47 21.06
N ARG A 31 2.80 -5.78 20.84
CA ARG A 31 4.01 -6.53 21.21
C ARG A 31 5.10 -6.31 20.17
N ASN A 32 6.33 -6.15 20.63
CA ASN A 32 7.48 -6.14 19.75
C ASN A 32 7.66 -7.55 19.15
N PRO A 33 7.79 -7.68 17.81
CA PRO A 33 7.85 -8.98 17.15
C PRO A 33 9.15 -9.76 17.41
N TYR A 34 10.20 -9.10 17.89
CA TYR A 34 11.49 -9.71 18.22
C TYR A 34 11.72 -9.83 19.73
N PHE A 35 10.93 -9.11 20.54
CA PHE A 35 11.05 -9.08 22.00
C PHE A 35 9.65 -9.14 22.62
N GLU A 36 9.07 -10.33 22.74
CA GLU A 36 7.66 -10.53 23.11
C GLU A 36 7.24 -9.94 24.47
N THR A 37 8.21 -9.76 25.37
CA THR A 37 8.02 -9.12 26.68
C THR A 37 7.94 -7.59 26.61
N LYS A 38 8.39 -6.98 25.50
CA LYS A 38 8.28 -5.54 25.26
C LYS A 38 6.93 -5.22 24.63
N VAL A 39 6.11 -4.46 25.35
CA VAL A 39 4.81 -3.98 24.90
C VAL A 39 4.84 -2.46 24.79
N THR A 40 4.49 -1.94 23.63
CA THR A 40 4.29 -0.51 23.42
C THR A 40 2.80 -0.20 23.47
N ARG A 41 2.41 0.80 24.26
CA ARG A 41 1.04 1.32 24.30
C ARG A 41 0.97 2.61 23.52
N TYR A 42 0.21 2.61 22.42
CA TYR A 42 -0.08 3.80 21.63
C TYR A 42 -1.38 4.43 22.10
N ARG A 43 -1.39 5.75 22.22
CA ARG A 43 -2.62 6.53 22.41
C ARG A 43 -3.26 6.79 21.05
N LEU A 44 -4.53 6.43 20.90
CA LEU A 44 -5.33 6.66 19.70
C LEU A 44 -6.27 7.84 19.93
N ASN A 45 -5.73 9.05 19.94
CA ASN A 45 -6.49 10.29 20.08
C ASN A 45 -6.10 11.23 18.90
N PRO A 46 -7.07 11.84 18.18
CA PRO A 46 -6.80 12.77 17.10
C PRO A 46 -5.82 13.91 17.45
N ASP A 47 -5.78 14.35 18.71
CA ASP A 47 -4.88 15.41 19.18
C ASP A 47 -3.40 15.03 19.11
N VAL A 48 -3.09 13.73 19.02
CA VAL A 48 -1.69 13.24 18.94
C VAL A 48 -1.41 12.27 17.80
N VAL A 49 -2.46 11.80 17.12
CA VAL A 49 -2.35 10.98 15.92
C VAL A 49 -2.56 11.89 14.73
N ASP A 50 -1.47 12.23 14.05
CA ASP A 50 -1.50 13.12 12.89
C ASP A 50 -2.13 12.41 11.68
N LEU A 51 -1.97 11.08 11.59
CA LEU A 51 -2.41 10.28 10.45
C LEU A 51 -2.57 8.80 10.79
N LEU A 52 -3.67 8.22 10.32
CA LEU A 52 -3.85 6.77 10.21
C LEU A 52 -3.48 6.32 8.79
N CYS A 53 -2.47 5.46 8.68
CA CYS A 53 -2.04 4.84 7.43
C CYS A 53 -2.54 3.40 7.35
N PHE A 54 -3.35 3.13 6.33
CA PHE A 54 -3.91 1.81 6.05
C PHE A 54 -3.17 1.18 4.87
N CYS A 55 -2.82 -0.10 5.00
CA CYS A 55 -2.35 -0.90 3.88
C CYS A 55 -3.16 -2.20 3.84
N THR A 56 -3.83 -2.48 2.71
CA THR A 56 -4.80 -3.58 2.64
C THR A 56 -4.97 -4.10 1.22
N LYS A 57 -5.36 -5.38 1.10
CA LYS A 57 -5.87 -5.97 -0.14
C LYS A 57 -7.40 -5.93 -0.24
N ASN A 58 -8.10 -5.57 0.84
CA ASN A 58 -9.55 -5.51 0.86
C ASN A 58 -10.05 -4.42 1.81
N PRO A 59 -10.36 -3.20 1.33
CA PRO A 59 -10.87 -2.13 2.18
C PRO A 59 -12.35 -2.30 2.56
N ALA A 60 -13.10 -3.19 1.87
CA ALA A 60 -14.54 -3.33 2.02
C ALA A 60 -15.03 -3.46 3.49
N PRO A 61 -14.37 -4.24 4.38
CA PRO A 61 -14.84 -4.45 5.74
C PRO A 61 -14.78 -3.21 6.65
N MET A 62 -14.15 -2.12 6.19
CA MET A 62 -14.10 -0.84 6.91
C MET A 62 -15.11 0.20 6.36
N LEU A 63 -15.59 0.05 5.13
CA LEU A 63 -16.29 1.16 4.46
C LEU A 63 -17.58 1.59 5.16
N ASP A 64 -18.38 0.64 5.65
CA ASP A 64 -19.68 0.94 6.27
C ASP A 64 -19.57 1.69 7.60
N ARG A 65 -18.39 1.68 8.23
CA ARG A 65 -18.12 2.31 9.52
C ARG A 65 -17.00 3.34 9.43
N LEU A 66 -16.63 3.75 8.22
CA LEU A 66 -15.51 4.66 8.00
C LEU A 66 -15.73 6.03 8.66
N GLN A 67 -16.99 6.45 8.82
CA GLN A 67 -17.36 7.68 9.53
C GLN A 67 -16.90 7.69 11.00
N GLU A 68 -16.73 6.53 11.66
CA GLU A 68 -16.18 6.47 13.03
C GLU A 68 -14.73 6.97 13.11
N LEU A 69 -14.06 7.11 11.97
CA LEU A 69 -12.69 7.64 11.87
C LEU A 69 -12.66 9.08 11.36
N SER A 70 -13.79 9.78 11.27
CA SER A 70 -13.87 11.13 10.67
C SER A 70 -13.03 12.18 11.39
N ALA A 71 -12.69 11.95 12.66
CA ALA A 71 -11.81 12.82 13.43
C ALA A 71 -10.32 12.65 13.09
N TYR A 72 -9.95 11.57 12.38
CA TYR A 72 -8.58 11.29 12.00
C TYR A 72 -8.38 11.56 10.51
N ARG A 73 -7.20 12.09 10.18
CA ARG A 73 -6.71 12.06 8.80
C ARG A 73 -6.33 10.64 8.43
N GLN A 74 -6.53 10.30 7.16
CA GLN A 74 -6.36 8.94 6.68
C GLN A 74 -5.57 8.94 5.37
N PHE A 75 -4.65 7.99 5.24
CA PHE A 75 -4.04 7.64 3.97
C PHE A 75 -4.21 6.15 3.75
N TRP A 76 -4.72 5.77 2.60
CA TRP A 76 -5.05 4.41 2.24
C TRP A 76 -4.17 3.92 1.12
N PHE A 77 -3.55 2.77 1.32
CA PHE A 77 -2.71 2.12 0.35
C PHE A 77 -3.31 0.76 0.03
N VAL A 78 -4.03 0.69 -1.09
CA VAL A 78 -4.80 -0.51 -1.45
C VAL A 78 -4.06 -1.28 -2.52
N THR A 79 -3.65 -2.50 -2.18
CA THR A 79 -3.07 -3.43 -3.14
C THR A 79 -4.18 -4.06 -3.96
N ILE A 80 -4.13 -3.83 -5.27
CA ILE A 80 -4.98 -4.52 -6.24
C ILE A 80 -4.06 -5.06 -7.33
N THR A 81 -3.90 -6.38 -7.33
CA THR A 81 -3.14 -7.12 -8.33
C THR A 81 -4.11 -7.82 -9.29
N PRO A 82 -3.64 -8.22 -10.49
CA PRO A 82 -4.50 -8.85 -11.49
C PRO A 82 -4.60 -10.38 -11.33
N TYR A 83 -4.14 -10.93 -10.21
CA TYR A 83 -3.95 -12.37 -10.05
C TYR A 83 -5.23 -13.08 -9.65
N GLY A 84 -5.31 -14.35 -10.01
CA GLY A 84 -6.38 -15.25 -9.59
C GLY A 84 -6.09 -15.92 -8.24
N LYS A 85 -6.93 -16.90 -7.92
CA LYS A 85 -6.88 -17.68 -6.68
C LYS A 85 -5.68 -18.61 -6.57
N ASP A 86 -5.01 -18.86 -7.68
CA ASP A 86 -3.72 -19.55 -7.78
C ASP A 86 -2.60 -18.79 -7.07
N ILE A 87 -2.63 -17.44 -7.09
CA ILE A 87 -1.65 -16.61 -6.36
C ILE A 87 -2.26 -16.01 -5.09
N GLU A 88 -3.53 -15.59 -5.13
CA GLU A 88 -4.18 -14.85 -4.06
C GLU A 88 -5.50 -15.51 -3.60
N PRO A 89 -5.45 -16.72 -3.01
CA PRO A 89 -6.63 -17.54 -2.73
C PRO A 89 -7.68 -16.85 -1.83
N HIS A 90 -7.22 -16.03 -0.88
CA HIS A 90 -8.08 -15.39 0.11
C HIS A 90 -8.43 -13.93 -0.18
N VAL A 91 -7.93 -13.37 -1.29
CA VAL A 91 -8.18 -11.98 -1.67
C VAL A 91 -9.42 -11.93 -2.57
N PRO A 92 -10.37 -10.99 -2.37
CA PRO A 92 -11.51 -10.86 -3.28
C PRO A 92 -11.07 -10.62 -4.73
N GLU A 93 -11.94 -10.92 -5.68
CA GLU A 93 -11.67 -10.64 -7.10
C GLU A 93 -11.33 -9.16 -7.31
N ALA A 94 -10.36 -8.90 -8.19
CA ALA A 94 -9.82 -7.54 -8.41
C ALA A 94 -10.91 -6.51 -8.68
N ASP A 95 -11.91 -6.84 -9.51
CA ASP A 95 -13.02 -5.93 -9.83
C ASP A 95 -13.89 -5.58 -8.61
N ALA A 96 -14.03 -6.49 -7.64
CA ALA A 96 -14.73 -6.21 -6.38
C ALA A 96 -13.90 -5.30 -5.46
N VAL A 97 -12.58 -5.50 -5.41
CA VAL A 97 -11.67 -4.61 -4.68
C VAL A 97 -11.65 -3.22 -5.32
N ILE A 98 -11.67 -3.12 -6.66
CA ILE A 98 -11.75 -1.84 -7.38
C ILE A 98 -13.04 -1.08 -7.02
N ARG A 99 -14.20 -1.74 -6.98
CA ARG A 99 -15.45 -1.08 -6.52
C ARG A 99 -15.34 -0.56 -5.09
N SER A 100 -14.69 -1.33 -4.21
CA SER A 100 -14.44 -0.94 -2.83
C SER A 100 -13.45 0.23 -2.75
N PHE A 101 -12.44 0.25 -3.62
CA PHE A 101 -11.48 1.34 -3.77
C PHE A 101 -12.16 2.64 -4.22
N GLN A 102 -13.04 2.56 -5.22
CA GLN A 102 -13.78 3.72 -5.74
C GLN A 102 -14.63 4.34 -4.63
N ARG A 103 -15.43 3.52 -3.93
CA ARG A 103 -16.22 3.96 -2.77
C ARG A 103 -15.35 4.57 -1.68
N LEU A 104 -14.22 3.95 -1.35
CA LEU A 104 -13.27 4.49 -0.38
C LEU A 104 -12.78 5.89 -0.80
N SER A 105 -12.34 6.01 -2.06
CA SER A 105 -11.82 7.25 -2.63
C SER A 105 -12.85 8.39 -2.62
N GLU A 106 -14.10 8.10 -2.92
CA GLU A 106 -15.20 9.07 -2.81
C GLU A 106 -15.39 9.56 -1.36
N MET A 107 -15.17 8.69 -0.37
CA MET A 107 -15.33 9.03 1.05
C MET A 107 -14.15 9.81 1.64
N VAL A 108 -12.91 9.56 1.20
CA VAL A 108 -11.69 10.15 1.80
C VAL A 108 -10.90 11.08 0.90
N SER A 109 -11.32 11.26 -0.37
CA SER A 109 -10.61 11.92 -1.47
C SER A 109 -9.65 11.02 -2.26
N PRO A 110 -9.60 11.15 -3.60
CA PRO A 110 -8.61 10.48 -4.46
C PRO A 110 -7.14 10.73 -4.09
N ARG A 111 -6.82 11.86 -3.45
CA ARG A 111 -5.46 12.15 -2.98
C ARG A 111 -5.05 11.29 -1.79
N CYS A 112 -6.02 10.82 -1.01
CA CYS A 112 -5.82 10.03 0.19
C CYS A 112 -5.82 8.52 -0.07
N VAL A 113 -5.94 8.08 -1.33
CA VAL A 113 -5.93 6.67 -1.70
C VAL A 113 -4.88 6.42 -2.79
N GLY A 114 -3.84 5.66 -2.48
CA GLY A 114 -2.86 5.18 -3.44
C GLY A 114 -3.14 3.73 -3.85
N TRP A 115 -3.08 3.45 -5.14
CA TRP A 115 -3.14 2.08 -5.66
C TRP A 115 -1.75 1.45 -5.64
N ARG A 116 -1.66 0.20 -5.19
CA ARG A 116 -0.48 -0.63 -5.36
C ARG A 116 -0.76 -1.76 -6.34
N TYR A 117 -0.04 -1.75 -7.45
CA TYR A 117 0.06 -2.87 -8.37
C TYR A 117 1.36 -3.61 -8.07
N ASP A 118 1.36 -4.33 -6.95
CA ASP A 118 2.56 -4.76 -6.25
C ASP A 118 2.29 -6.05 -5.46
N PRO A 119 3.11 -7.11 -5.61
CA PRO A 119 4.28 -7.19 -6.50
C PRO A 119 3.89 -7.60 -7.92
N ILE A 120 4.73 -7.23 -8.89
CA ILE A 120 4.70 -7.77 -10.26
C ILE A 120 5.56 -9.04 -10.30
N LEU A 121 4.95 -10.17 -10.64
CA LEU A 121 5.62 -11.45 -10.91
C LEU A 121 5.45 -11.81 -12.38
N ILE A 122 6.37 -12.59 -12.95
CA ILE A 122 6.24 -13.04 -14.34
C ILE A 122 6.27 -14.57 -14.39
N THR A 123 5.19 -15.14 -14.91
CA THR A 123 5.03 -16.58 -15.19
C THR A 123 4.47 -16.76 -16.60
N ASP A 124 4.30 -18.00 -17.05
CA ASP A 124 3.65 -18.30 -18.34
C ASP A 124 2.21 -17.76 -18.37
N GLN A 125 1.49 -17.85 -17.25
CA GLN A 125 0.13 -17.33 -17.10
C GLN A 125 0.11 -15.80 -16.95
N TYR A 126 1.02 -15.25 -16.14
CA TYR A 126 1.13 -13.82 -15.85
C TYR A 126 2.31 -13.21 -16.61
N SER A 127 2.23 -13.26 -17.94
CA SER A 127 3.27 -12.72 -18.81
C SER A 127 3.33 -11.19 -18.80
N VAL A 128 4.41 -10.61 -19.32
CA VAL A 128 4.52 -9.15 -19.51
C VAL A 128 3.33 -8.57 -20.27
N ASP A 129 2.88 -9.25 -21.34
CA ASP A 129 1.76 -8.78 -22.15
C ASP A 129 0.42 -8.91 -21.42
N PHE A 130 0.27 -9.92 -20.55
CA PHE A 130 -0.86 -10.01 -19.62
C PHE A 130 -0.89 -8.79 -18.70
N HIS A 131 0.24 -8.47 -18.06
CA HIS A 131 0.35 -7.33 -17.15
C HIS A 131 0.05 -6.01 -17.87
N ILE A 132 0.51 -5.80 -19.09
CA ILE A 132 0.20 -4.59 -19.88
C ILE A 132 -1.30 -4.45 -20.13
N ARG A 133 -2.00 -5.55 -20.50
CA ARG A 133 -3.46 -5.52 -20.71
C ARG A 133 -4.21 -5.27 -19.41
N ALA A 134 -3.84 -5.98 -18.34
CA ALA A 134 -4.48 -5.86 -17.05
C ALA A 134 -4.28 -4.47 -16.44
N PHE A 135 -3.05 -3.95 -16.45
CA PHE A 135 -2.71 -2.63 -15.95
C PHE A 135 -3.50 -1.53 -16.68
N ARG A 136 -3.57 -1.57 -18.02
CA ARG A 136 -4.38 -0.62 -18.80
C ARG A 136 -5.85 -0.64 -18.40
N ARG A 137 -6.44 -1.83 -18.26
CA ARG A 137 -7.84 -1.97 -17.82
C ARG A 137 -8.05 -1.35 -16.45
N MET A 138 -7.18 -1.69 -15.50
CA MET A 138 -7.29 -1.22 -14.11
C MET A 138 -7.06 0.29 -13.99
N CYS A 139 -6.10 0.87 -14.73
CA CYS A 139 -5.95 2.32 -14.83
C CYS A 139 -7.25 3.00 -15.30
N GLY A 140 -7.90 2.46 -16.34
CA GLY A 140 -9.18 2.99 -16.81
C GLY A 140 -10.29 2.93 -15.77
N MET A 141 -10.34 1.86 -14.97
CA MET A 141 -11.34 1.73 -13.89
C MET A 141 -11.04 2.63 -12.68
N LEU A 142 -9.76 2.93 -12.43
CA LEU A 142 -9.31 3.72 -11.28
C LEU A 142 -9.07 5.20 -11.60
N GLN A 143 -9.21 5.61 -12.86
CA GLN A 143 -9.08 6.99 -13.29
C GLN A 143 -10.04 7.89 -12.50
N GLY A 144 -9.51 8.98 -11.93
CA GLY A 144 -10.28 9.90 -11.10
C GLY A 144 -10.45 9.47 -9.63
N TYR A 145 -10.16 8.21 -9.29
CA TYR A 145 -10.22 7.71 -7.91
C TYR A 145 -8.86 7.63 -7.22
N THR A 146 -7.77 7.83 -7.96
CA THR A 146 -6.41 8.01 -7.42
C THR A 146 -5.55 8.82 -8.37
N HIS A 147 -4.50 9.43 -7.85
CA HIS A 147 -3.50 10.15 -8.65
C HIS A 147 -2.16 9.44 -8.71
N GLN A 148 -2.02 8.28 -8.07
CA GLN A 148 -0.75 7.58 -8.03
C GLN A 148 -0.92 6.07 -8.02
N VAL A 149 0.02 5.41 -8.67
CA VAL A 149 0.17 3.96 -8.62
C VAL A 149 1.60 3.61 -8.29
N VAL A 150 1.74 2.65 -7.39
CA VAL A 150 3.03 2.14 -6.95
C VAL A 150 3.20 0.72 -7.45
N ILE A 151 4.36 0.46 -8.02
CA ILE A 151 4.76 -0.89 -8.43
C ILE A 151 6.00 -1.34 -7.67
N SER A 152 6.14 -2.65 -7.55
CA SER A 152 7.38 -3.33 -7.19
C SER A 152 7.44 -4.64 -7.99
N PHE A 153 8.58 -5.29 -8.00
CA PHE A 153 8.76 -6.61 -8.59
C PHE A 153 8.91 -7.66 -7.50
N LEU A 154 8.59 -8.92 -7.82
CA LEU A 154 8.61 -10.01 -6.84
C LEU A 154 9.99 -10.19 -6.21
N ASP A 155 10.08 -9.96 -4.90
CA ASP A 155 11.23 -10.30 -4.08
C ASP A 155 11.20 -11.78 -3.66
N LEU A 156 12.31 -12.49 -3.89
CA LEU A 156 12.46 -13.91 -3.52
C LEU A 156 12.95 -14.09 -2.07
N TYR A 157 12.15 -13.65 -1.10
CA TYR A 157 12.39 -13.98 0.31
C TYR A 157 12.23 -15.49 0.57
N GLU A 158 12.80 -15.99 1.66
CA GLU A 158 12.71 -17.42 2.04
C GLU A 158 11.26 -17.91 2.19
N LYS A 159 10.36 -17.04 2.69
CA LYS A 159 8.93 -17.34 2.73
C LYS A 159 8.32 -17.40 1.32
N THR A 160 8.73 -16.52 0.41
CA THR A 160 8.26 -16.53 -0.99
C THR A 160 8.68 -17.83 -1.67
N LYS A 161 9.97 -18.17 -1.64
CA LYS A 161 10.50 -19.41 -2.25
C LYS A 161 9.81 -20.67 -1.73
N ARG A 162 9.47 -20.71 -0.43
CA ARG A 162 8.77 -21.84 0.18
C ARG A 162 7.31 -21.97 -0.27
N ASN A 163 6.59 -20.86 -0.44
CA ASN A 163 5.16 -20.87 -0.78
C ASN A 163 4.90 -20.79 -2.29
N PHE A 164 5.89 -20.37 -3.07
CA PHE A 164 5.82 -20.24 -4.52
C PHE A 164 7.17 -20.72 -5.12
N PRO A 165 7.43 -22.03 -5.15
CA PRO A 165 8.72 -22.60 -5.59
C PRO A 165 9.10 -22.27 -7.05
N GLU A 166 8.11 -22.07 -7.91
CA GLU A 166 8.25 -21.68 -9.31
C GLU A 166 8.53 -20.18 -9.49
N ALA A 167 8.56 -19.41 -8.39
CA ALA A 167 8.92 -18.00 -8.42
C ALA A 167 10.33 -17.80 -8.98
N ARG A 168 10.45 -16.80 -9.85
CA ARG A 168 11.74 -16.31 -10.33
C ARG A 168 11.82 -14.80 -10.22
N GLU A 169 13.04 -14.29 -10.25
CA GLU A 169 13.27 -12.86 -10.39
C GLU A 169 12.74 -12.36 -11.75
N VAL A 170 12.18 -11.15 -11.74
CA VAL A 170 11.80 -10.44 -12.96
C VAL A 170 13.07 -9.86 -13.57
N THR A 171 13.40 -10.25 -14.80
CA THR A 171 14.65 -9.86 -15.44
C THR A 171 14.70 -8.36 -15.72
N GLN A 172 15.91 -7.81 -15.86
CA GLN A 172 16.07 -6.37 -16.14
C GLN A 172 15.36 -5.95 -17.44
N SER A 173 15.41 -6.77 -18.49
CA SER A 173 14.72 -6.49 -19.75
C SER A 173 13.19 -6.44 -19.59
N GLU A 174 12.62 -7.35 -18.78
CA GLU A 174 11.20 -7.34 -18.42
C GLU A 174 10.83 -6.11 -17.59
N ARG A 175 11.64 -5.76 -16.58
CA ARG A 175 11.46 -4.56 -15.75
C ARG A 175 11.43 -3.29 -16.61
N LEU A 176 12.38 -3.15 -17.54
CA LEU A 176 12.46 -1.98 -18.44
C LEU A 176 11.29 -1.94 -19.45
N LYS A 177 10.89 -3.10 -20.01
CA LYS A 177 9.72 -3.17 -20.91
C LYS A 177 8.44 -2.76 -20.17
N ILE A 178 8.23 -3.30 -18.96
CA ILE A 178 7.09 -2.94 -18.11
C ILE A 178 7.15 -1.46 -17.75
N GLY A 179 8.29 -0.98 -17.25
CA GLY A 179 8.46 0.41 -16.85
C GLY A 179 8.10 1.39 -17.95
N LYS A 180 8.63 1.19 -19.17
CA LYS A 180 8.31 2.05 -20.32
C LYS A 180 6.80 2.10 -20.59
N VAL A 181 6.18 0.93 -20.78
CA VAL A 181 4.77 0.83 -21.18
C VAL A 181 3.83 1.29 -20.05
N PHE A 182 4.15 0.98 -18.80
CA PHE A 182 3.35 1.38 -17.65
C PHE A 182 3.41 2.89 -17.42
N SER A 183 4.56 3.53 -17.69
CA SER A 183 4.64 5.00 -17.64
C SER A 183 3.71 5.66 -18.64
N GLU A 184 3.73 5.20 -19.90
CA GLU A 184 2.86 5.72 -20.96
C GLU A 184 1.38 5.53 -20.60
N ILE A 185 1.01 4.35 -20.11
CA ILE A 185 -0.36 4.07 -19.65
C ILE A 185 -0.73 4.95 -18.47
N GLY A 186 0.08 4.98 -17.40
CA GLY A 186 -0.18 5.77 -16.20
C GLY A 186 -0.39 7.24 -16.52
N ALA A 187 0.48 7.82 -17.36
CA ALA A 187 0.35 9.20 -17.83
C ALA A 187 -0.98 9.45 -18.58
N SER A 188 -1.39 8.53 -19.46
CA SER A 188 -2.66 8.65 -20.20
C SER A 188 -3.91 8.63 -19.31
N TYR A 189 -3.80 8.09 -18.09
CA TYR A 189 -4.86 8.07 -17.08
C TYR A 189 -4.62 9.03 -15.90
N HIS A 190 -3.68 9.97 -16.05
CA HIS A 190 -3.31 10.97 -15.03
C HIS A 190 -2.85 10.38 -13.68
N MET A 191 -2.17 9.24 -13.71
CA MET A 191 -1.59 8.59 -12.54
C MET A 191 -0.07 8.74 -12.54
N LYS A 192 0.48 9.28 -11.45
CA LYS A 192 1.92 9.34 -11.22
C LYS A 192 2.45 7.95 -10.87
N MET A 193 3.42 7.48 -11.64
CA MET A 193 4.10 6.21 -11.39
C MET A 193 5.14 6.36 -10.28
N ARG A 194 5.15 5.42 -9.32
CA ARG A 194 6.17 5.32 -8.28
C ARG A 194 6.68 3.90 -8.12
N THR A 195 7.88 3.75 -7.57
CA THR A 195 8.40 2.45 -7.18
C THR A 195 8.51 2.30 -5.66
N CYS A 196 8.43 1.06 -5.17
CA CYS A 196 8.64 0.71 -3.77
C CYS A 196 10.04 0.10 -3.57
N LEU A 197 11.08 0.94 -3.57
CA LEU A 197 12.49 0.53 -3.42
C LEU A 197 12.96 -0.44 -4.53
N GLU A 198 12.83 -0.02 -5.79
CA GLU A 198 13.24 -0.81 -6.97
C GLU A 198 14.50 -0.29 -7.66
N GLY A 199 15.34 0.43 -6.92
CA GLY A 199 16.46 1.18 -7.49
C GLY A 199 16.00 2.34 -8.38
N GLU A 200 16.88 2.75 -9.29
CA GLU A 200 16.67 3.95 -10.13
C GLU A 200 16.42 3.64 -11.60
N ASP A 201 16.43 2.36 -12.00
CA ASP A 201 16.33 1.91 -13.39
C ASP A 201 15.10 2.46 -14.13
N LEU A 202 13.99 2.68 -13.42
CA LEU A 202 12.75 3.18 -14.01
C LEU A 202 12.66 4.72 -14.06
N LYS A 203 13.61 5.46 -13.47
CA LYS A 203 13.62 6.93 -13.52
C LYS A 203 13.68 7.46 -14.95
N VAL A 204 14.34 6.73 -15.87
CA VAL A 204 14.43 7.08 -17.29
C VAL A 204 13.05 7.16 -17.96
N PHE A 205 12.04 6.49 -17.40
CA PHE A 205 10.66 6.53 -17.87
C PHE A 205 9.78 7.49 -17.06
N GLY A 206 10.35 8.29 -16.15
CA GLY A 206 9.61 9.27 -15.34
C GLY A 206 9.01 8.72 -14.04
N PHE A 207 9.43 7.54 -13.58
CA PHE A 207 9.01 7.03 -12.27
C PHE A 207 9.62 7.86 -11.13
N ASP A 208 8.81 8.10 -10.10
CA ASP A 208 9.30 8.62 -8.84
C ASP A 208 9.76 7.45 -7.95
N CYS A 209 11.08 7.29 -7.85
CA CYS A 209 11.73 6.27 -7.04
C CYS A 209 12.07 6.73 -5.61
N SER A 210 11.56 7.88 -5.15
CA SER A 210 11.86 8.39 -3.80
C SER A 210 11.19 7.59 -2.67
N GLY A 211 10.15 6.81 -3.00
CA GLY A 211 9.39 5.98 -2.08
C GLY A 211 7.87 6.12 -2.26
N CYS A 212 7.13 5.23 -1.59
CA CYS A 212 5.67 5.09 -1.76
C CYS A 212 4.83 5.72 -0.64
N MET A 213 5.37 5.87 0.57
CA MET A 213 4.73 6.52 1.72
C MET A 213 5.73 7.43 2.43
N THR A 214 6.42 8.26 1.66
CA THR A 214 7.37 9.26 2.17
C THR A 214 6.63 10.41 2.87
N LYS A 215 7.34 11.22 3.65
CA LYS A 215 6.80 12.48 4.22
C LYS A 215 6.04 13.28 3.16
N GLN A 216 6.69 13.55 2.03
CA GLN A 216 6.12 14.33 0.95
C GLN A 216 4.82 13.72 0.39
N VAL A 217 4.75 12.39 0.23
CA VAL A 217 3.52 11.72 -0.26
C VAL A 217 2.37 11.92 0.72
N LEU A 218 2.62 11.73 2.02
CA LEU A 218 1.59 11.84 3.04
C LEU A 218 1.13 13.29 3.23
N GLU A 219 2.05 14.26 3.22
CA GLU A 219 1.74 15.69 3.27
C GLU A 219 0.90 16.13 2.07
N GLN A 220 1.25 15.67 0.86
CA GLN A 220 0.45 15.93 -0.34
C GLN A 220 -0.95 15.31 -0.27
N ALA A 221 -1.07 14.12 0.33
CA ALA A 221 -2.36 13.46 0.47
C ALA A 221 -3.29 14.25 1.41
N ILE A 222 -2.78 14.67 2.57
CA ILE A 222 -3.59 15.31 3.61
C ILE A 222 -3.66 16.84 3.51
N GLY A 223 -2.80 17.47 2.72
CA GLY A 223 -2.76 18.92 2.52
C GLY A 223 -2.12 19.72 3.67
N GLU A 224 -1.35 19.07 4.55
CA GLU A 224 -0.63 19.74 5.64
C GLU A 224 0.76 19.16 5.82
N GLU A 225 1.62 19.95 6.48
CA GLU A 225 2.98 19.54 6.81
C GLU A 225 3.05 18.88 8.19
N PHE A 226 3.96 17.91 8.34
CA PHE A 226 4.27 17.26 9.60
C PHE A 226 5.72 17.52 10.03
N CYS A 227 5.93 17.71 11.33
CA CYS A 227 7.26 17.66 11.90
C CYS A 227 7.59 16.22 12.29
N ILE A 228 8.62 15.63 11.68
CA ILE A 228 9.07 14.27 12.02
C ILE A 228 10.24 14.37 13.00
N PRO A 229 10.08 13.89 14.25
CA PRO A 229 11.19 13.85 15.19
C PRO A 229 12.35 13.04 14.63
N SER A 230 13.58 13.48 14.84
CA SER A 230 14.80 12.76 14.43
C SER A 230 14.87 11.33 15.01
N SER A 231 14.29 11.12 16.19
CA SER A 231 14.16 9.81 16.85
C SER A 231 13.09 8.90 16.22
N ALA A 232 12.18 9.45 15.40
CA ALA A 232 11.04 8.78 14.81
C ALA A 232 11.19 8.55 13.30
N ALA A 233 12.39 8.77 12.75
CA ALA A 233 12.73 8.50 11.36
C ALA A 233 13.56 7.19 11.19
N PRO A 234 13.14 6.03 11.73
CA PRO A 234 13.82 4.80 11.37
C PRO A 234 13.58 4.54 9.88
N GLN A 235 14.65 4.20 9.17
CA GLN A 235 14.51 3.64 7.83
C GLN A 235 13.69 2.36 7.94
N ALA A 236 12.59 2.28 7.19
CA ALA A 236 11.75 1.09 7.03
C ALA A 236 12.58 -0.18 6.77
N ARG A 237 13.54 -0.01 5.85
CA ARG A 237 14.59 -0.95 5.44
C ARG A 237 15.69 -0.10 4.76
N PRO A 238 16.93 -0.61 4.63
CA PRO A 238 18.01 0.15 4.01
C PRO A 238 17.58 0.75 2.65
N GLY A 239 17.76 2.07 2.50
CA GLY A 239 17.38 2.81 1.30
C GLY A 239 15.90 3.23 1.20
N CYS A 240 15.04 2.83 2.14
CA CYS A 240 13.62 3.20 2.14
C CYS A 240 13.33 4.35 3.12
N SER A 241 12.75 5.44 2.59
CA SER A 241 12.40 6.67 3.30
C SER A 241 10.93 6.72 3.78
N CYS A 242 10.19 5.62 3.64
CA CYS A 242 8.77 5.57 3.96
C CYS A 242 8.51 5.55 5.47
N LEU A 243 7.45 6.23 5.90
CA LEU A 243 7.07 6.38 7.31
C LEU A 243 6.19 5.22 7.78
N ILE A 244 6.75 4.01 7.79
CA ILE A 244 6.03 2.78 8.13
C ILE A 244 6.18 2.33 9.60
N GLY A 245 6.77 3.18 10.44
CA GLY A 245 6.88 2.93 11.88
C GLY A 245 5.52 2.89 12.59
N ASN A 246 5.52 2.50 13.86
CA ASN A 246 4.31 2.39 14.69
C ASN A 246 3.21 1.52 14.04
N ASP A 247 3.60 0.44 13.37
CA ASP A 247 2.65 -0.54 12.89
C ASP A 247 2.01 -1.27 14.07
N ILE A 248 0.68 -1.38 14.07
CA ILE A 248 -0.09 -1.98 15.17
C ILE A 248 -0.52 -3.43 14.89
N GLY A 249 -0.02 -4.04 13.81
CA GLY A 249 -0.24 -5.44 13.48
C GLY A 249 0.58 -6.41 14.33
N ALA A 250 0.38 -7.70 14.06
CA ALA A 250 1.12 -8.82 14.61
C ALA A 250 1.45 -9.84 13.51
N TYR A 251 2.52 -10.62 13.70
CA TYR A 251 2.86 -11.75 12.83
C TYR A 251 2.19 -13.04 13.28
#